data_AF-A0A7T3ZWP8-F1
#
_entry.id   AF-A0A7T3ZWP8-F1
#
_cell.length_a   1.000
_cell.length_b   1.000
_cell.length_c   1.000
_cell.angle_alpha   90.00
_cell.angle_beta   90.00
_cell.angle_gamma   90.00
#
_symmetry.space_group_name_H-M   'P 1'
#
loop_
_entity.id
_entity.type
_entity.pdbx_description
1 polymer ?
#
loop_
_entity_poly.entity_id
_entity_poly.type
_entity_poly.pdbx_seq_one_letter_code
_entity_poly.pdbx_strand_id
1 'polypeptide(L)'
;MTSALIIPGTPPQAVTGLDDPMTVAAPGPAVLFDDRTPAGRLDPRAGRPSGAAAASEATAPEAAPPTVTVPQRPLAYREGGRDWHVIGYEAADHWENLSPALRARLLADRTAPLDVDEFKATTNGASASMITNNWVRSGHPRQYRIAGELRDLAEVLARIADA
;
A
#
# COMPACT_ATOMS: atom_id res chain seq x y z
N MET A 1 -13.77 -12.70 2.51
CA MET A 1 -12.39 -12.17 2.30
C MET A 1 -12.12 -11.24 3.46
N THR A 2 -10.95 -11.33 4.08
CA THR A 2 -10.52 -10.34 5.08
C THR A 2 -9.85 -9.19 4.36
N SER A 3 -9.98 -8.00 4.93
CA SER A 3 -9.32 -6.79 4.47
C SER A 3 -8.58 -6.19 5.65
N ALA A 4 -7.53 -5.43 5.36
CA ALA A 4 -6.80 -4.68 6.37
C ALA A 4 -7.24 -3.21 6.31
N LEU A 5 -7.82 -2.73 7.40
CA LEU A 5 -8.10 -1.32 7.63
C LEU A 5 -6.86 -0.65 8.22
N ILE A 6 -6.39 0.40 7.57
CA ILE A 6 -5.26 1.23 7.99
C ILE A 6 -5.79 2.62 8.34
N ILE A 7 -5.57 3.05 9.58
CA ILE A 7 -5.93 4.38 10.10
C ILE A 7 -4.77 4.94 10.95
N PRO A 8 -4.68 6.28 11.13
CA PRO A 8 -3.60 6.93 11.88
C PRO A 8 -3.39 6.36 13.27
N GLY A 9 -2.11 6.27 13.69
CA GLY A 9 -1.73 5.92 15.06
C GLY A 9 -2.14 4.52 15.55
N THR A 10 -2.66 3.64 14.69
CA THR A 10 -3.08 2.29 15.07
C THR A 10 -2.46 1.22 14.18
N PRO A 11 -2.21 0.00 14.71
CA PRO A 11 -1.79 -1.11 13.87
C PRO A 11 -2.91 -1.51 12.89
N PRO A 12 -2.58 -2.11 11.74
CA PRO A 12 -3.56 -2.62 10.78
C PRO A 12 -4.62 -3.49 11.45
N GLN A 13 -5.90 -3.24 11.15
CA GLN A 13 -7.04 -3.96 11.73
C GLN A 13 -7.67 -4.88 10.69
N ALA A 14 -7.89 -6.15 11.04
CA ALA A 14 -8.63 -7.07 10.17
C ALA A 14 -10.13 -6.76 10.21
N VAL A 15 -10.73 -6.55 9.04
CA VAL A 15 -12.14 -6.22 8.85
C VAL A 15 -12.74 -7.04 7.72
N THR A 16 -14.07 -7.13 7.64
CA THR A 16 -14.76 -7.89 6.58
C THR A 16 -15.00 -7.10 5.29
N GLY A 17 -14.78 -5.78 5.29
CA GLY A 17 -14.98 -4.91 4.13
C GLY A 17 -15.47 -3.51 4.52
N LEU A 18 -16.11 -2.81 3.56
CA LEU A 18 -16.65 -1.46 3.77
C LEU A 18 -17.84 -1.40 4.73
N ASP A 19 -18.66 -2.45 4.77
CA ASP A 19 -19.83 -2.56 5.66
C ASP A 19 -19.47 -3.02 7.08
N ASP A 20 -18.19 -3.32 7.34
CA ASP A 20 -17.73 -3.70 8.68
C ASP A 20 -17.91 -2.52 9.64
N PRO A 21 -18.48 -2.72 10.85
CA PRO A 21 -18.69 -1.64 11.82
C PRO A 21 -17.45 -0.80 12.11
N MET A 22 -16.25 -1.42 12.11
CA MET A 22 -14.98 -0.72 12.31
C MET A 22 -14.65 0.18 11.11
N THR A 23 -14.89 -0.30 9.89
CA THR A 23 -14.66 0.46 8.65
C THR A 23 -15.66 1.62 8.51
N VAL A 24 -16.93 1.40 8.87
CA VAL A 24 -17.97 2.43 8.86
C VAL A 24 -17.65 3.54 9.86
N ALA A 25 -17.18 3.18 11.05
CA ALA A 25 -16.85 4.12 12.13
C ALA A 25 -15.54 4.89 11.92
N ALA A 26 -14.66 4.46 11.00
CA ALA A 26 -13.37 5.09 10.77
C ALA A 26 -13.53 6.52 10.19
N PRO A 27 -13.08 7.58 10.88
CA PRO A 27 -13.36 8.98 10.49
C PRO A 27 -12.55 9.49 9.28
N GLY A 28 -11.53 8.73 8.84
CA GLY A 28 -10.56 9.16 7.85
C GLY A 28 -9.46 10.06 8.45
N PRO A 29 -8.26 10.17 7.84
CA PRO A 29 -7.83 9.43 6.66
C PRO A 29 -7.77 7.92 6.93
N ALA A 30 -8.22 7.10 5.99
CA ALA A 30 -8.27 5.66 6.15
C ALA A 30 -8.09 4.96 4.80
N VAL A 31 -7.48 3.78 4.80
CA VAL A 31 -7.37 2.95 3.58
C VAL A 31 -7.71 1.51 3.91
N LEU A 32 -8.48 0.88 3.04
CA LEU A 32 -8.79 -0.53 3.08
C LEU A 32 -7.95 -1.25 2.02
N PHE A 33 -7.20 -2.27 2.44
CA PHE A 33 -6.45 -3.13 1.55
C PHE A 33 -7.01 -4.54 1.52
N ASP A 34 -6.84 -5.21 0.39
CA ASP A 34 -7.10 -6.64 0.26
C ASP A 34 -6.05 -7.40 1.08
N ASP A 35 -6.49 -8.12 2.12
CA ASP A 35 -5.62 -8.97 2.92
C ASP A 35 -5.48 -10.34 2.24
N ARG A 36 -5.01 -10.33 0.98
CA ARG A 36 -4.48 -11.53 0.33
C ARG A 36 -3.14 -11.82 0.97
N THR A 37 -3.13 -12.48 2.12
CA THR A 37 -1.92 -12.98 2.74
C THR A 37 -1.21 -13.94 1.75
N PRO A 38 0.03 -13.71 1.26
CA PRO A 38 0.91 -14.84 1.02
C PRO A 38 1.29 -15.36 2.41
N ALA A 39 0.96 -16.62 2.71
CA ALA A 39 1.09 -17.25 4.02
C ALA A 39 2.36 -16.78 4.79
N GLY A 40 2.13 -16.00 5.86
CA GLY A 40 3.19 -15.38 6.66
C GLY A 40 2.70 -14.90 8.03
N ARG A 41 1.91 -15.74 8.71
CA ARG A 41 1.67 -15.83 10.16
C ARG A 41 1.76 -14.52 10.98
N LEU A 42 0.60 -13.95 11.32
CA LEU A 42 0.40 -13.31 12.62
C LEU A 42 0.15 -14.41 13.65
N ASP A 43 1.15 -14.72 14.50
CA ASP A 43 0.96 -15.58 15.66
C ASP A 43 0.81 -14.74 16.93
N PRO A 44 -0.37 -14.68 17.57
CA PRO A 44 -0.56 -13.95 18.82
C PRO A 44 -0.01 -14.69 20.07
N ARG A 45 0.59 -15.88 19.92
CA ARG A 45 1.12 -16.67 21.05
C ARG A 45 2.45 -17.32 20.73
N ALA A 46 3.49 -16.53 20.43
CA ALA A 46 4.87 -17.02 20.49
C ALA A 46 5.31 -17.26 21.94
N GLY A 47 4.72 -18.27 22.57
CA GLY A 47 5.12 -18.89 23.82
C GLY A 47 5.11 -20.39 23.61
N ARG A 48 6.31 -20.93 23.40
CA ARG A 48 6.73 -22.35 23.39
C ARG A 48 6.77 -23.07 22.04
N PRO A 49 7.99 -23.46 21.61
CA PRO A 49 8.24 -24.77 21.01
C PRO A 49 8.71 -25.75 22.10
N SER A 50 8.07 -26.92 22.11
CA SER A 50 8.52 -28.10 22.84
C SER A 50 9.37 -28.96 21.89
N GLY A 51 10.53 -29.45 22.35
CA GLY A 51 11.21 -30.62 21.78
C GLY A 51 12.50 -30.34 20.97
N ALA A 52 13.59 -30.96 21.42
CA ALA A 52 14.96 -30.99 20.87
C ALA A 52 15.04 -31.53 19.41
N ALA A 53 16.11 -31.39 18.62
CA ALA A 53 17.54 -31.32 18.91
C ALA A 53 18.37 -30.79 17.71
N ALA A 54 19.64 -30.45 18.01
CA ALA A 54 20.85 -30.46 17.17
C ALA A 54 21.19 -29.27 16.23
N ALA A 55 22.08 -28.41 16.75
CA ALA A 55 23.28 -27.83 16.13
C ALA A 55 23.22 -27.21 14.73
N SER A 56 23.31 -25.87 14.66
CA SER A 56 24.34 -25.14 13.89
C SER A 56 24.29 -23.64 14.20
N GLU A 57 25.44 -22.99 14.04
CA GLU A 57 25.88 -21.76 14.68
C GLU A 57 25.01 -20.52 14.42
N ALA A 58 24.92 -19.69 15.47
CA ALA A 58 24.21 -18.42 15.49
C ALA A 58 24.95 -17.36 14.66
N THR A 59 24.35 -16.93 13.55
CA THR A 59 24.47 -15.55 13.07
C THR A 59 23.12 -14.89 13.33
N ALA A 60 23.09 -13.95 14.28
CA ALA A 60 21.91 -13.15 14.56
C ALA A 60 21.57 -12.31 13.32
N PRO A 61 20.36 -12.42 12.73
CA PRO A 61 19.93 -11.44 11.76
C PRO A 61 19.63 -10.15 12.53
N GLU A 62 20.36 -9.10 12.18
CA GLU A 62 20.05 -7.71 12.52
C GLU A 62 18.56 -7.49 12.22
N ALA A 63 17.80 -7.13 13.25
CA ALA A 63 16.36 -6.92 13.14
C ALA A 63 16.13 -5.72 12.22
N ALA A 64 15.76 -6.00 10.97
CA ALA A 64 15.22 -4.99 10.07
C ALA A 64 14.08 -4.27 10.79
N PRO A 65 13.98 -2.93 10.68
CA PRO A 65 12.88 -2.19 11.29
C PRO A 65 11.54 -2.79 10.83
N PRO A 66 10.47 -2.70 11.63
CA PRO A 66 9.16 -3.24 11.26
C PRO A 66 8.70 -2.56 9.97
N THR A 67 8.99 -3.20 8.84
CA THR A 67 8.49 -2.79 7.55
C THR A 67 7.01 -3.09 7.63
N VAL A 68 6.18 -2.05 7.73
CA VAL A 68 4.75 -2.19 7.53
C VAL A 68 4.58 -2.66 6.10
N THR A 69 4.47 -3.97 5.91
CA THR A 69 4.16 -4.55 4.59
C THR A 69 2.71 -4.19 4.32
N VAL A 70 2.50 -3.05 3.68
CA VAL A 70 1.20 -2.63 3.18
C VAL A 70 0.68 -3.76 2.28
N PRO A 71 -0.51 -4.33 2.55
CA PRO A 71 -1.06 -5.37 1.69
C PRO A 71 -1.16 -4.84 0.26
N GLN A 72 -0.96 -5.71 -0.73
CA GLN A 72 -0.48 -5.25 -2.04
C GLN A 72 -1.52 -4.44 -2.82
N ARG A 73 -2.81 -4.76 -2.65
CA ARG A 73 -3.87 -4.21 -3.48
C ARG A 73 -4.86 -3.36 -2.68
N PRO A 74 -4.93 -2.04 -2.91
CA PRO A 74 -5.85 -1.17 -2.22
C PRO A 74 -7.27 -1.37 -2.79
N LEU A 75 -8.27 -1.31 -1.91
CA LEU A 75 -9.68 -1.52 -2.26
C LEU A 75 -10.47 -0.21 -2.20
N ALA A 76 -10.23 0.59 -1.17
CA ALA A 76 -10.92 1.86 -0.96
C ALA A 76 -10.07 2.80 -0.10
N TYR A 77 -10.28 4.10 -0.22
CA TYR A 77 -9.73 5.09 0.68
C TYR A 77 -10.80 6.06 1.16
N ARG A 78 -10.55 6.72 2.28
CA ARG A 78 -11.39 7.75 2.85
C ARG A 78 -10.52 8.93 3.24
N GLU A 79 -10.83 10.11 2.72
CA GLU A 79 -10.25 11.35 3.24
C GLU A 79 -10.96 11.74 4.55
N GLY A 80 -10.28 12.51 5.42
CA GLY A 80 -10.86 12.99 6.67
C GLY A 80 -12.21 13.70 6.46
N GLY A 81 -13.28 13.18 7.08
CA GLY A 81 -14.62 13.76 7.00
C GLY A 81 -15.35 13.56 5.66
N ARG A 82 -14.81 12.78 4.72
CA ARG A 82 -15.47 12.44 3.44
C ARG A 82 -16.07 11.04 3.45
N ASP A 83 -16.79 10.69 2.41
CA ASP A 83 -17.24 9.31 2.19
C ASP A 83 -16.10 8.41 1.71
N TRP A 84 -16.30 7.11 1.80
CA TRP A 84 -15.40 6.12 1.23
C TRP A 84 -15.42 6.21 -0.30
N HIS A 85 -14.23 6.27 -0.89
CA HIS A 85 -14.02 6.17 -2.33
C HIS A 85 -13.51 4.77 -2.67
N VAL A 86 -14.25 4.05 -3.52
CA VAL A 86 -13.85 2.72 -4.02
C VAL A 86 -12.86 2.89 -5.16
N ILE A 87 -11.69 2.26 -5.03
CA ILE A 87 -10.60 2.41 -5.99
C ILE A 87 -10.92 1.59 -7.24
N GLY A 88 -10.80 2.24 -8.41
CA GLY A 88 -10.94 1.56 -9.69
C GLY A 88 -9.93 0.42 -9.88
N TYR A 89 -10.34 -0.63 -10.59
CA TYR A 89 -9.51 -1.82 -10.85
C TYR A 89 -8.11 -1.47 -11.38
N GLU A 90 -8.04 -0.53 -12.32
CA GLU A 90 -6.79 -0.11 -12.94
C GLU A 90 -5.85 0.61 -11.96
N ALA A 91 -6.38 1.49 -11.10
CA ALA A 91 -5.60 2.17 -10.08
C ALA A 91 -5.09 1.18 -9.02
N ALA A 92 -5.92 0.21 -8.62
CA ALA A 92 -5.52 -0.84 -7.70
C ALA A 92 -4.36 -1.69 -8.25
N ASP A 93 -4.45 -2.12 -9.51
CA ASP A 93 -3.41 -2.90 -10.18
C ASP A 93 -2.12 -2.10 -10.37
N HIS A 94 -2.23 -0.83 -10.77
CA HIS A 94 -1.07 0.06 -10.87
C HIS A 94 -0.37 0.24 -9.53
N TRP A 95 -1.11 0.44 -8.43
CA TRP A 95 -0.51 0.54 -7.10
C TRP A 95 0.19 -0.76 -6.68
N GLU A 96 -0.47 -1.90 -6.92
CA GLU A 96 0.05 -3.24 -6.64
C GLU A 96 1.37 -3.50 -7.39
N ASN A 97 1.51 -3.02 -8.62
CA ASN A 97 2.72 -3.18 -9.42
C ASN A 97 3.86 -2.20 -9.09
N LEU A 98 3.62 -1.18 -8.24
CA LEU A 98 4.70 -0.29 -7.80
C LEU A 98 5.74 -1.05 -6.98
N SER A 99 7.02 -0.82 -7.26
CA SER A 99 8.10 -1.32 -6.42
C SER A 99 8.04 -0.69 -5.02
N PRO A 100 8.50 -1.39 -3.96
CA PRO A 100 8.52 -0.83 -2.61
C PRO A 100 9.29 0.49 -2.51
N ALA A 101 10.41 0.60 -3.24
CA ALA A 101 11.22 1.83 -3.29
C ALA A 101 10.44 3.00 -3.93
N LEU A 102 9.70 2.73 -5.01
CA LEU A 102 8.89 3.73 -5.67
C LEU A 102 7.69 4.14 -4.81
N ARG A 103 7.03 3.20 -4.12
CA ARG A 103 5.97 3.52 -3.15
C ARG A 103 6.49 4.47 -2.07
N ALA A 104 7.63 4.16 -1.45
CA ALA A 104 8.23 5.02 -0.44
C ALA A 104 8.54 6.43 -0.98
N ARG A 105 9.08 6.52 -2.20
CA ARG A 105 9.36 7.81 -2.87
C ARG A 105 8.08 8.62 -3.12
N LEU A 106 7.01 7.98 -3.55
CA LEU A 106 5.72 8.65 -3.83
C LEU A 106 4.98 9.08 -2.57
N LEU A 107 5.12 8.35 -1.47
CA LEU A 107 4.58 8.77 -0.17
C LEU A 107 5.29 10.02 0.35
N ALA A 108 6.63 10.07 0.20
CA ALA A 108 7.44 11.22 0.58
C ALA A 108 7.21 12.44 -0.34
N ASP A 109 7.12 12.22 -1.65
CA ASP A 109 6.85 13.27 -2.65
C ASP A 109 5.88 12.73 -3.73
N ARG A 110 4.61 13.14 -3.62
CA ARG A 110 3.54 12.75 -4.56
C ARG A 110 3.73 13.34 -5.97
N THR A 111 4.72 14.22 -6.16
CA THR A 111 5.10 14.79 -7.45
C THR A 111 6.39 14.20 -8.02
N ALA A 112 7.00 13.25 -7.31
CA ALA A 112 8.23 12.62 -7.70
C ALA A 112 8.12 12.08 -9.14
N PRO A 113 9.09 12.40 -10.02
CA PRO A 113 9.07 11.89 -11.37
C PRO A 113 9.35 10.39 -11.39
N LEU A 114 8.74 9.72 -12.36
CA LEU A 114 9.06 8.36 -12.76
C LEU A 114 9.78 8.41 -14.10
N ASP A 115 10.79 7.55 -14.25
CA ASP A 115 11.38 7.29 -15.56
C ASP A 115 10.48 6.38 -16.42
N VAL A 116 10.90 6.13 -17.67
CA VAL A 116 10.13 5.34 -18.63
C VAL A 116 10.05 3.87 -18.20
N ASP A 117 11.09 3.34 -17.57
CA ASP A 117 11.18 1.93 -17.20
C ASP A 117 10.34 1.65 -15.95
N GLU A 118 10.36 2.55 -14.96
CA GLU A 118 9.47 2.56 -13.81
C GLU A 118 7.99 2.65 -14.25
N PHE A 119 7.68 3.55 -15.19
CA PHE A 119 6.33 3.68 -15.75
C PHE A 119 5.89 2.39 -16.46
N LYS A 120 6.73 1.81 -17.31
CA LYS A 120 6.41 0.56 -18.03
C LYS A 120 6.26 -0.63 -17.09
N ALA A 121 7.09 -0.73 -16.06
CA ALA A 121 6.99 -1.78 -15.05
C ALA A 121 5.63 -1.71 -14.33
N THR A 122 5.22 -0.50 -13.93
CA THR A 122 3.97 -0.30 -13.19
C THR A 122 2.72 -0.58 -14.04
N THR A 123 2.79 -0.26 -15.33
CA THR A 123 1.67 -0.38 -16.28
C THR A 123 1.69 -1.68 -17.08
N ASN A 124 2.53 -2.65 -16.70
CA ASN A 124 2.74 -3.92 -17.42
C ASN A 124 3.01 -3.73 -18.93
N GLY A 125 3.84 -2.74 -19.26
CA GLY A 125 4.22 -2.42 -20.64
C GLY A 125 3.14 -1.69 -21.45
N ALA A 126 2.11 -1.13 -20.82
CA ALA A 126 1.15 -0.28 -21.52
C ALA A 126 1.88 0.87 -22.24
N SER A 127 1.39 1.19 -23.44
CA SER A 127 1.98 2.27 -24.23
C SER A 127 1.83 3.59 -23.49
N ALA A 128 2.86 4.45 -23.55
CA ALA A 128 2.79 5.83 -23.07
C ALA A 128 1.71 6.69 -23.76
N SER A 129 1.10 6.20 -24.86
CA SER A 129 -0.10 6.79 -25.47
C SER A 129 -1.39 6.47 -24.69
N MET A 130 -1.37 5.47 -23.81
CA MET A 130 -2.37 5.25 -22.76
C MET A 130 -1.94 6.07 -21.53
N ILE A 131 -2.03 7.39 -21.63
CA ILE A 131 -2.11 8.20 -20.42
C ILE A 131 -3.49 7.90 -19.85
N THR A 132 -3.54 6.97 -18.90
CA THR A 132 -4.79 6.72 -18.16
C THR A 132 -5.04 7.86 -17.19
N ASN A 133 -6.24 7.92 -16.59
CA ASN A 133 -6.59 8.96 -15.61
C ASN A 133 -5.65 8.98 -14.39
N ASN A 134 -4.83 7.94 -14.22
CA ASN A 134 -3.94 7.73 -13.10
C ASN A 134 -2.49 8.19 -13.32
N TRP A 135 -2.15 8.69 -14.51
CA TRP A 135 -0.80 9.11 -14.86
C TRP A 135 -0.81 10.43 -15.65
N VAL A 136 0.24 11.24 -15.48
CA VAL A 136 0.47 12.43 -16.31
C VAL A 136 1.89 12.41 -16.84
N ARG A 137 2.05 12.75 -18.13
CA ARG A 137 3.36 12.95 -18.77
C ARG A 137 3.56 14.43 -19.07
N SER A 138 4.43 15.11 -18.31
CA SER A 138 4.60 16.58 -18.38
C SER A 138 6.04 17.03 -18.08
N GLY A 139 6.36 18.31 -18.30
CA GLY A 139 7.67 18.91 -17.99
C GLY A 139 8.69 18.93 -19.13
N HIS A 140 9.84 19.56 -18.86
CA HIS A 140 11.05 19.57 -19.70
C HIS A 140 12.30 19.31 -18.83
N PRO A 141 12.98 18.15 -18.98
CA PRO A 141 12.62 17.01 -19.83
C PRO A 141 11.28 16.37 -19.41
N ARG A 142 10.61 15.69 -20.35
CA ARG A 142 9.31 15.04 -20.08
C ARG A 142 9.46 13.92 -19.06
N GLN A 143 8.65 13.95 -18.01
CA GLN A 143 8.64 12.96 -16.92
C GLN A 143 7.23 12.42 -16.69
N TYR A 144 7.13 11.18 -16.19
CA TYR A 144 5.85 10.60 -15.75
C TYR A 144 5.62 10.91 -14.28
N ARG A 145 4.35 11.08 -13.89
CA ARG A 145 3.93 11.31 -12.50
C ARG A 145 2.60 10.61 -12.26
N ILE A 146 2.34 10.21 -11.01
CA ILE A 146 1.01 9.74 -10.60
C ILE A 146 -0.02 10.88 -10.69
N ALA A 147 -1.25 10.51 -11.01
CA ALA A 147 -2.40 11.41 -11.11
C ALA A 147 -3.68 10.66 -10.70
N GLY A 148 -4.81 11.36 -10.71
CA GLY A 148 -6.14 10.78 -10.42
C GLY A 148 -6.17 9.99 -9.12
N GLU A 149 -6.81 8.82 -9.15
CA GLU A 149 -7.02 7.98 -7.97
C GLU A 149 -5.72 7.50 -7.33
N LEU A 150 -4.66 7.25 -8.11
CA LEU A 150 -3.35 6.88 -7.58
C LEU A 150 -2.74 8.01 -6.74
N ARG A 151 -2.88 9.26 -7.19
CA ARG A 151 -2.39 10.42 -6.45
C ARG A 151 -3.20 10.63 -5.18
N ASP A 152 -4.52 10.52 -5.26
CA ASP A 152 -5.40 10.72 -4.12
C ASP A 152 -5.16 9.63 -3.05
N LEU A 153 -4.99 8.38 -3.47
CA LEU A 153 -4.57 7.28 -2.58
C LEU A 153 -3.22 7.58 -1.90
N ALA A 154 -2.20 7.98 -2.68
CA ALA A 154 -0.87 8.29 -2.13
C ALA A 154 -0.93 9.45 -1.11
N GLU A 155 -1.78 10.44 -1.34
CA GLU A 155 -2.02 11.55 -0.42
C GLU A 155 -2.65 11.08 0.89
N VAL A 156 -3.68 10.22 0.83
CA VAL A 156 -4.32 9.66 2.04
C VAL A 156 -3.33 8.82 2.83
N LEU A 157 -2.55 7.96 2.17
CA LEU A 157 -1.53 7.14 2.84
C LEU A 157 -0.43 7.98 3.48
N ALA A 158 0.02 9.05 2.83
CA ALA A 158 1.00 9.95 3.42
C ALA A 158 0.44 10.62 4.70
N ARG A 159 -0.82 11.08 4.67
CA ARG A 159 -1.47 11.65 5.87
C ARG A 159 -1.61 10.65 7.02
N ILE A 160 -1.79 9.36 6.71
CA ILE A 160 -1.80 8.30 7.71
C ILE A 160 -0.40 8.10 8.32
N ALA A 161 0.65 8.19 7.50
CA ALA A 161 2.03 8.03 7.94
C ALA A 161 2.57 9.22 8.75
N ASP A 162 2.06 10.43 8.49
CA ASP A 162 2.46 11.67 9.15
C ASP A 162 1.75 11.93 10.50
N ALA A 163 0.76 11.09 10.86
CA ALA A 163 -0.12 11.27 12.01
C ALA A 163 0.19 10.33 13.17
#